data_AF-A0A4Q2D1G8-F1
#
_entry.id   AF-A0A4Q2D1G8-F1
#
_cell.length_a   1.000
_cell.length_b   1.000
_cell.length_c   1.000
_cell.angle_alpha   90.00
_cell.angle_beta   90.00
_cell.angle_gamma   90.00
#
_symmetry.space_group_name_H-M   'P 1'
#
loop_
_entity.id
_entity.type
_entity.pdbx_description
1 polymer ?
#
loop_
_entity_poly.entity_id
_entity_poly.type
_entity_poly.pdbx_seq_one_letter_code
_entity_poly.pdbx_strand_id
1 'polypeptide(L)'
;MLGSKEDLEQALTPEISAEVLYELRETTFRLELMALDQVLAPHKWGGRETSDGDGDSLVQVRLQQEMALRHVFPVQPGEQVAEIFISMIPNVDRGLAAEFWADRHPFVKQLHSLMLDWEGCPKAVREAPTSPGPNNTPQLEKLVVGYYCQTFATSFGRAPVTPCRLPYRARIREQPARSFGSLTEDN
;
A
#
# COMPACT_ATOMS: atom_id res chain seq x y z
N MET A 1 3.67 3.06 30.60
CA MET A 1 2.36 3.66 30.94
C MET A 1 2.43 5.11 30.52
N LEU A 2 1.62 5.50 29.52
CA LEU A 2 1.50 6.91 29.12
C LEU A 2 0.92 7.66 30.33
N GLY A 3 1.56 8.75 30.73
CA GLY A 3 1.29 9.48 31.97
C GLY A 3 -0.11 10.11 32.05
N SER A 4 -0.24 11.19 32.82
CA SER A 4 -1.48 11.95 32.91
C SER A 4 -1.94 12.46 31.52
N LYS A 5 -3.21 12.86 31.40
CA LYS A 5 -3.75 13.44 30.15
C LYS A 5 -2.89 14.61 29.65
N GLU A 6 -2.35 15.41 30.56
CA GLU A 6 -1.50 16.57 30.28
C GLU A 6 -0.14 16.12 29.69
N ASP A 7 0.43 15.03 30.20
CA ASP A 7 1.67 14.44 29.66
C ASP A 7 1.46 13.90 28.24
N LEU A 8 0.29 13.33 27.96
CA LEU A 8 -0.10 12.86 26.64
C LEU A 8 -0.28 14.03 25.65
N GLU A 9 -0.93 15.11 26.07
CA GLU A 9 -1.11 16.30 25.23
C GLU A 9 0.22 16.99 24.92
N GLN A 10 1.17 17.01 25.86
CA GLN A 10 2.53 17.51 25.63
C GLN A 10 3.34 16.59 24.70
N ALA A 11 3.15 15.27 24.80
CA ALA A 11 3.85 14.30 23.97
C ALA A 11 3.32 14.23 22.52
N LEU A 12 2.03 14.49 22.30
CA LEU A 12 1.40 14.46 20.98
C LEU A 12 1.55 15.80 20.25
N THR A 13 2.78 16.22 20.00
CA THR A 13 3.03 17.41 19.18
C THR A 13 2.40 17.24 17.79
N PRO A 14 2.10 18.34 17.06
CA PRO A 14 1.57 18.24 15.69
C PRO A 14 2.43 17.40 14.76
N GLU A 15 3.75 17.44 14.94
CA GLU A 15 4.71 16.67 14.14
C GLU A 15 4.64 15.17 14.45
N ILE A 16 4.54 14.80 15.73
CA ILE A 16 4.35 13.40 16.15
C ILE A 16 3.00 12.89 15.67
N SER A 17 1.95 13.70 15.81
CA SER A 17 0.60 13.38 15.33
C SER A 17 0.60 13.15 13.82
N ALA A 18 1.35 13.93 13.04
CA ALA A 18 1.46 13.74 11.60
C ALA A 18 2.17 12.42 11.23
N GLU A 19 3.19 12.02 11.98
CA GLU A 19 3.87 10.72 11.82
C GLU A 19 2.96 9.54 12.17
N VAL A 20 2.20 9.64 13.27
CA VAL A 20 1.19 8.65 13.65
C VAL A 20 0.09 8.52 12.59
N LEU A 21 -0.42 9.66 12.09
CA LEU A 21 -1.44 9.66 11.03
C LEU A 21 -0.92 9.09 9.72
N TYR A 22 0.34 9.38 9.37
CA TYR A 22 0.99 8.76 8.21
C TYR A 22 1.05 7.24 8.36
N GLU A 23 1.51 6.75 9.51
CA GLU A 23 1.62 5.31 9.79
C GLU A 23 0.26 4.60 9.72
N LEU A 24 -0.75 5.18 10.34
CA LEU A 24 -2.11 4.65 10.32
C LEU A 24 -2.67 4.62 8.90
N ARG A 25 -2.48 5.69 8.12
CA ARG A 25 -2.94 5.75 6.73
C ARG A 25 -2.26 4.71 5.86
N GLU A 26 -0.94 4.61 5.94
CA GLU A 26 -0.17 3.69 5.12
C GLU A 26 -0.52 2.24 5.43
N THR A 27 -0.58 1.88 6.72
CA THR A 27 -0.98 0.52 7.15
C THR A 27 -2.42 0.20 6.73
N THR A 28 -3.35 1.16 6.92
CA THR A 28 -4.75 0.96 6.54
C THR A 28 -4.89 0.79 5.03
N PHE A 29 -4.20 1.60 4.23
CA PHE A 29 -4.20 1.46 2.77
C PHE A 29 -3.70 0.07 2.32
N ARG A 30 -2.61 -0.43 2.91
CA ARG A 30 -2.06 -1.77 2.59
C ARG A 30 -3.06 -2.89 2.90
N LEU A 31 -3.72 -2.81 4.05
CA LEU A 31 -4.78 -3.75 4.45
C LEU A 31 -6.02 -3.66 3.55
N GLU A 32 -6.46 -2.45 3.23
CA GLU A 32 -7.60 -2.21 2.34
C GLU A 32 -7.35 -2.73 0.93
N LEU A 33 -6.15 -2.53 0.39
CA LEU A 33 -5.77 -3.07 -0.91
C LEU A 33 -5.77 -4.60 -0.89
N MET A 34 -5.25 -5.23 0.15
CA MET A 34 -5.26 -6.69 0.31
C MET A 34 -6.67 -7.25 0.43
N ALA A 35 -7.53 -6.62 1.23
CA ALA A 35 -8.92 -7.04 1.36
C ALA A 35 -9.68 -6.90 0.03
N LEU A 36 -9.46 -5.81 -0.70
CA LEU A 36 -10.08 -5.60 -2.01
C LEU A 36 -9.58 -6.63 -3.04
N ASP A 37 -8.28 -6.90 -3.07
CA ASP A 37 -7.66 -7.88 -3.98
C ASP A 37 -8.22 -9.29 -3.73
N GLN A 38 -8.41 -9.67 -2.46
CA GLN A 38 -9.06 -10.94 -2.10
C GLN A 38 -10.50 -11.06 -2.60
N VAL A 39 -11.25 -9.96 -2.57
CA VAL A 39 -12.64 -9.92 -3.05
C VAL A 39 -12.71 -10.01 -4.57
N LEU A 40 -11.81 -9.32 -5.28
CA LEU A 40 -11.89 -9.18 -6.74
C LEU A 40 -11.07 -10.21 -7.51
N ALA A 41 -10.12 -10.88 -6.88
CA ALA A 41 -9.34 -11.94 -7.51
C ALA A 41 -9.47 -13.26 -6.73
N PRO A 42 -10.68 -13.79 -6.45
CA PRO A 42 -10.87 -14.95 -5.57
C PRO A 42 -10.12 -16.20 -6.07
N HIS A 43 -9.92 -16.33 -7.38
CA HIS A 43 -9.13 -17.39 -8.00
C HIS A 43 -7.64 -17.37 -7.64
N LYS A 44 -7.12 -16.22 -7.16
CA LYS A 44 -5.73 -16.08 -6.67
C LYS A 44 -5.58 -16.40 -5.19
N TRP A 45 -6.68 -16.44 -4.44
CA TRP A 45 -6.69 -16.56 -2.98
C TRP A 45 -7.27 -17.88 -2.48
N GLY A 46 -7.52 -18.85 -3.38
CA GLY A 46 -8.08 -20.16 -3.02
C GLY A 46 -9.59 -20.11 -2.78
N GLY A 47 -10.31 -19.29 -3.56
CA GLY A 47 -11.77 -19.20 -3.53
C GLY A 47 -12.46 -20.56 -3.73
N ARG A 48 -13.71 -20.64 -3.24
CA ARG A 48 -14.51 -21.85 -3.01
C ARG A 48 -14.72 -22.79 -4.21
N GLU A 49 -14.35 -22.39 -5.42
CA GLU A 49 -14.54 -23.16 -6.67
C GLU A 49 -13.34 -24.00 -7.08
N THR A 50 -12.18 -23.89 -6.41
CA THR A 50 -11.01 -24.74 -6.69
C THR A 50 -11.09 -26.07 -5.93
N SER A 51 -12.16 -26.83 -6.14
CA SER A 51 -12.35 -28.13 -5.47
C SER A 51 -11.67 -29.32 -6.17
N ASP A 52 -11.02 -29.10 -7.33
CA ASP A 52 -10.43 -30.18 -8.14
C ASP A 52 -8.91 -30.04 -8.39
N GLY A 53 -8.24 -29.08 -7.73
CA GLY A 53 -6.82 -28.76 -7.95
C GLY A 53 -5.87 -29.35 -6.91
N ASP A 54 -4.67 -29.74 -7.36
CA ASP A 54 -3.52 -30.08 -6.52
C ASP A 54 -3.22 -28.96 -5.51
N GLY A 55 -3.28 -29.28 -4.22
CA GLY A 55 -3.22 -28.29 -3.13
C GLY A 55 -1.94 -27.44 -3.13
N ASP A 56 -0.82 -28.01 -3.59
CA ASP A 56 0.47 -27.32 -3.71
C ASP A 56 0.42 -26.19 -4.76
N SER A 57 -0.37 -26.37 -5.82
CA SER A 57 -0.55 -25.36 -6.86
C SER A 57 -1.29 -24.12 -6.34
N LEU A 58 -2.33 -24.33 -5.52
CA LEU A 58 -3.12 -23.23 -4.94
C LEU A 58 -2.30 -22.40 -3.95
N VAL A 59 -1.46 -23.05 -3.14
CA VAL A 59 -0.54 -22.36 -2.22
C VAL A 59 0.42 -21.48 -3.01
N GLN A 60 0.97 -21.99 -4.12
CA GLN A 60 1.90 -21.24 -4.95
C GLN A 60 1.25 -20.02 -5.62
N VAL A 61 0.02 -20.16 -6.13
CA VAL A 61 -0.74 -19.05 -6.72
C VAL A 61 -0.99 -17.96 -5.69
N ARG A 62 -1.42 -18.33 -4.48
CA ARG A 62 -1.63 -17.39 -3.39
C ARG A 62 -0.34 -16.65 -3.01
N LEU A 63 0.77 -17.37 -2.87
CA LEU A 63 2.06 -16.77 -2.55
C LEU A 63 2.50 -15.76 -3.61
N GLN A 64 2.32 -16.09 -4.90
CA GLN A 64 2.62 -15.18 -6.00
C GLN A 64 1.76 -13.91 -5.94
N GLN A 65 0.48 -14.04 -5.61
CA GLN A 65 -0.42 -12.90 -5.45
C GLN A 65 -0.04 -12.02 -4.26
N GLU A 66 0.25 -12.63 -3.11
CA GLU A 66 0.75 -11.92 -1.93
C GLU A 66 2.06 -11.17 -2.24
N MET A 67 2.97 -11.79 -3.00
CA MET A 67 4.18 -11.12 -3.47
C MET A 67 3.84 -9.95 -4.40
N ALA A 68 3.00 -10.14 -5.42
CA ALA A 68 2.61 -9.07 -6.35
C ALA A 68 2.03 -7.85 -5.60
N LEU A 69 1.17 -8.11 -4.62
CA LEU A 69 0.60 -7.09 -3.76
C LEU A 69 1.68 -6.34 -2.96
N ARG A 70 2.64 -7.06 -2.37
CA ARG A 70 3.72 -6.44 -1.58
C ARG A 70 4.68 -5.60 -2.43
N HIS A 71 4.77 -5.85 -3.74
CA HIS A 71 5.55 -5.00 -4.66
C HIS A 71 4.88 -3.65 -4.99
N VAL A 72 3.60 -3.46 -4.64
CA VAL A 72 2.92 -2.16 -4.79
C VAL A 72 3.50 -1.12 -3.83
N PHE A 73 4.15 -1.54 -2.75
CA PHE A 73 4.63 -0.65 -1.69
C PHE A 73 6.15 -0.49 -1.73
N PRO A 74 6.68 0.65 -1.23
CA PRO A 74 8.11 0.85 -1.12
C PRO A 74 8.73 -0.12 -0.11
N VAL A 75 9.87 -0.69 -0.50
CA VAL A 75 10.66 -1.65 0.27
C VAL A 75 11.70 -0.92 1.11
N GLN A 76 11.98 -1.41 2.32
CA GLN A 76 13.05 -0.86 3.16
C GLN A 76 14.44 -1.22 2.62
N PRO A 77 15.48 -0.46 2.95
CA PRO A 77 16.85 -0.82 2.59
C PRO A 77 17.23 -2.22 3.09
N GLY A 78 17.66 -3.10 2.18
CA GLY A 78 18.06 -4.48 2.49
C GLY A 78 16.94 -5.52 2.42
N GLU A 79 15.68 -5.10 2.25
CA GLU A 79 14.55 -5.99 2.04
C GLU A 79 14.27 -6.22 0.55
N GLN A 80 13.60 -7.33 0.24
CA GLN A 80 13.17 -7.66 -1.13
C GLN A 80 11.71 -7.30 -1.39
N VAL A 81 10.86 -7.34 -0.36
CA VAL A 81 9.42 -7.08 -0.46
C VAL A 81 8.96 -6.29 0.76
N ALA A 82 8.02 -5.37 0.56
CA ALA A 82 7.52 -4.51 1.63
C ALA A 82 6.57 -5.28 2.56
N GLU A 83 6.58 -4.98 3.86
CA GLU A 83 5.62 -5.54 4.83
C GLU A 83 4.20 -4.97 4.67
N ILE A 84 3.17 -5.71 5.11
CA ILE A 84 1.79 -5.17 5.12
C ILE A 84 1.61 -4.13 6.22
N PHE A 85 2.17 -4.41 7.40
CA PHE A 85 2.26 -3.46 8.50
C PHE A 85 3.59 -2.73 8.38
N ILE A 86 3.60 -1.40 8.44
CA ILE A 86 4.87 -0.70 8.40
C ILE A 86 5.59 -0.88 9.74
N SER A 87 6.83 -1.34 9.70
CA SER A 87 7.71 -1.46 10.87
C SER A 87 8.54 -0.20 11.11
N MET A 88 8.70 0.64 10.10
CA MET A 88 9.43 1.91 10.16
C MET A 88 8.81 2.97 9.27
N ILE A 89 8.80 4.21 9.75
CA ILE A 89 8.50 5.39 8.95
C ILE A 89 9.78 5.77 8.18
N PRO A 90 9.78 5.80 6.84
CA PRO A 90 10.98 6.14 6.07
C PRO A 90 11.30 7.65 6.11
N ASN A 91 12.49 8.02 5.65
CA ASN A 91 12.90 9.44 5.49
C ASN A 91 12.78 9.95 4.04
N VAL A 92 12.59 9.05 3.08
CA VAL A 92 12.54 9.37 1.65
C VAL A 92 11.14 9.11 1.11
N ASP A 93 10.56 10.13 0.49
CA ASP A 93 9.23 10.07 -0.10
C ASP A 93 9.26 9.14 -1.33
N ARG A 94 8.69 7.95 -1.18
CA ARG A 94 8.63 6.88 -2.20
C ARG A 94 7.24 6.27 -2.20
N GLY A 95 6.94 5.48 -3.23
CA GLY A 95 5.65 4.81 -3.35
C GLY A 95 4.65 5.63 -4.16
N LEU A 96 3.38 5.27 -4.01
CA LEU A 96 2.27 5.86 -4.76
C LEU A 96 2.01 7.34 -4.43
N ALA A 97 2.50 7.85 -3.30
CA ALA A 97 2.33 9.25 -2.92
C ALA A 97 3.54 10.14 -3.26
N ALA A 98 4.62 9.59 -3.83
CA ALA A 98 5.85 10.34 -4.06
C ALA A 98 5.63 11.59 -4.93
N GLU A 99 6.40 12.64 -4.71
CA GLU A 99 6.21 13.93 -5.40
C GLU A 99 6.42 13.86 -6.91
N PHE A 100 7.49 13.19 -7.33
CA PHE A 100 7.87 13.11 -8.73
C PHE A 100 7.25 11.89 -9.38
N TRP A 101 6.74 12.07 -10.60
CA TRP A 101 6.12 10.99 -11.37
C TRP A 101 7.08 9.81 -11.57
N ALA A 102 8.39 10.08 -11.69
CA ALA A 102 9.40 9.05 -11.90
C ALA A 102 9.49 8.10 -10.72
N ASP A 103 9.34 8.62 -9.50
CA ASP A 103 9.38 7.84 -8.26
C ASP A 103 8.06 7.07 -8.03
N ARG A 104 6.92 7.62 -8.48
CA ARG A 104 5.62 6.95 -8.41
C ARG A 104 5.47 5.83 -9.44
N HIS A 105 6.03 6.01 -10.64
CA HIS A 105 5.78 5.16 -11.80
C HIS A 105 5.95 3.65 -11.52
N PRO A 106 7.05 3.19 -10.88
CA PRO A 106 7.22 1.77 -10.57
C PRO A 106 6.05 1.21 -9.76
N PHE A 107 5.60 1.94 -8.74
CA PHE A 107 4.51 1.50 -7.86
C PHE A 107 3.14 1.58 -8.53
N VAL A 108 2.90 2.61 -9.36
CA VAL A 108 1.68 2.70 -10.18
C VAL A 108 1.60 1.51 -11.14
N LYS A 109 2.73 1.11 -11.74
CA LYS A 109 2.80 -0.05 -12.63
C LYS A 109 2.56 -1.38 -11.89
N GLN A 110 3.06 -1.53 -10.67
CA GLN A 110 2.78 -2.72 -9.86
C GLN A 110 1.30 -2.78 -9.45
N LEU A 111 0.71 -1.65 -9.04
CA LEU A 111 -0.72 -1.58 -8.74
C LEU A 111 -1.57 -1.91 -9.97
N HIS A 112 -1.21 -1.34 -11.14
CA HIS A 112 -1.83 -1.66 -12.42
C HIS A 112 -1.80 -3.17 -12.69
N SER A 113 -0.64 -3.79 -12.55
CA SER A 113 -0.44 -5.22 -12.82
C SER A 113 -1.27 -6.10 -11.89
N LEU A 114 -1.33 -5.76 -10.59
CA LEU A 114 -2.17 -6.44 -9.60
C LEU A 114 -3.66 -6.41 -10.01
N MET A 115 -4.13 -5.23 -10.45
CA MET A 115 -5.52 -5.01 -10.82
C MET A 115 -5.96 -5.68 -12.12
N LEU A 116 -5.03 -6.18 -12.94
CA LEU A 116 -5.38 -6.92 -14.16
C LEU A 116 -6.06 -8.25 -13.84
N ASP A 117 -5.75 -8.84 -12.70
CA ASP A 117 -6.36 -10.07 -12.21
C ASP A 117 -7.73 -9.83 -11.55
N TRP A 118 -8.17 -8.58 -11.39
CA TRP A 118 -9.46 -8.28 -10.78
C TRP A 118 -10.61 -8.59 -11.75
N GLU A 119 -11.61 -9.29 -11.23
CA GLU A 119 -12.86 -9.54 -11.93
C GLU A 119 -13.50 -8.22 -12.39
N GLY A 120 -13.91 -8.18 -13.66
CA GLY A 120 -14.49 -6.97 -14.24
C GLY A 120 -13.50 -5.83 -14.53
N CYS A 121 -12.19 -6.07 -14.51
CA CYS A 121 -11.17 -5.06 -14.81
C CYS A 121 -11.51 -4.27 -16.11
N PRO A 122 -11.66 -2.94 -16.07
CA PRO A 122 -12.09 -2.17 -17.23
C PRO A 122 -11.10 -2.24 -18.40
N LYS A 123 -11.63 -2.21 -19.63
CA LYS A 123 -10.80 -2.19 -20.86
C LYS A 123 -9.78 -1.03 -20.84
N ALA A 124 -10.20 0.14 -20.37
CA ALA A 124 -9.34 1.31 -20.26
C ALA A 124 -8.13 1.11 -19.33
N VAL A 125 -8.27 0.29 -18.28
CA VAL A 125 -7.15 -0.09 -17.40
C VAL A 125 -6.28 -1.14 -18.09
N ARG A 126 -6.89 -2.19 -18.66
CA ARG A 126 -6.15 -3.28 -19.34
C ARG A 126 -5.26 -2.80 -20.49
N GLU A 127 -5.72 -1.82 -21.25
CA GLU A 127 -5.03 -1.29 -22.44
C GLU A 127 -4.21 -0.03 -22.16
N ALA A 128 -4.12 0.39 -20.90
CA ALA A 128 -3.39 1.60 -20.54
C ALA A 128 -1.89 1.48 -20.87
N PRO A 129 -1.25 2.51 -21.45
CA PRO A 129 0.18 2.50 -21.69
C PRO A 129 0.95 2.52 -20.37
N THR A 130 1.89 1.59 -20.21
CA THR A 130 2.70 1.45 -18.98
C THR A 130 4.13 1.96 -19.14
N SER A 131 4.44 2.65 -20.24
CA SER A 131 5.78 3.23 -20.43
C SER A 131 5.96 4.44 -19.50
N PRO A 132 7.14 4.59 -18.86
CA PRO A 132 7.41 5.74 -18.01
C PRO A 132 7.44 7.03 -18.83
N GLY A 133 6.87 8.10 -18.29
CA GLY A 133 7.00 9.42 -18.87
C GLY A 133 6.18 10.48 -18.14
N PRO A 134 6.51 11.77 -18.32
CA PRO A 134 5.83 12.87 -17.64
C PRO A 134 4.35 13.00 -18.01
N ASN A 135 3.93 12.48 -19.17
CA ASN A 135 2.52 12.44 -19.59
C ASN A 135 1.89 11.06 -19.33
N ASN A 136 2.63 9.98 -19.61
CA ASN A 136 2.11 8.61 -19.52
C ASN A 136 1.86 8.18 -18.07
N THR A 137 2.78 8.50 -17.16
CA THR A 137 2.64 8.08 -15.75
C THR A 137 1.43 8.72 -15.09
N PRO A 138 1.19 10.05 -15.15
CA PRO A 138 -0.01 10.64 -14.57
C PRO A 138 -1.32 10.11 -15.20
N GLN A 139 -1.29 9.77 -16.49
CA GLN A 139 -2.45 9.19 -17.17
C GLN A 139 -2.76 7.77 -16.65
N LEU A 140 -1.74 6.91 -16.55
CA LEU A 140 -1.87 5.58 -15.97
C LEU A 140 -2.32 5.67 -14.50
N GLU A 141 -1.68 6.54 -13.71
CA GLU A 141 -2.01 6.80 -12.32
C GLU A 141 -3.48 7.19 -12.15
N LYS A 142 -3.99 8.13 -12.98
CA LYS A 142 -5.39 8.53 -12.95
C LYS A 142 -6.35 7.36 -13.21
N LEU A 143 -6.04 6.50 -14.18
CA LEU A 143 -6.87 5.35 -14.52
C LEU A 143 -6.87 4.30 -13.40
N VAL A 144 -5.68 3.96 -12.90
CA VAL A 144 -5.46 2.93 -11.87
C VAL A 144 -6.05 3.37 -10.53
N VAL A 145 -5.73 4.59 -10.07
CA VAL A 145 -6.26 5.13 -8.81
C VAL A 145 -7.76 5.37 -8.90
N GLY A 146 -8.26 5.85 -10.05
CA GLY A 146 -9.69 6.01 -10.28
C GLY A 146 -10.43 4.67 -10.18
N TYR A 147 -9.89 3.63 -10.79
CA TYR A 147 -10.43 2.28 -10.69
C TYR A 147 -10.38 1.74 -9.25
N TYR A 148 -9.26 1.92 -8.54
CA TYR A 148 -9.11 1.50 -7.14
C TYR A 148 -10.19 2.13 -6.27
N CYS A 149 -10.31 3.47 -6.33
CA CYS A 149 -11.25 4.21 -5.49
C CYS A 149 -12.71 3.85 -5.78
N GLN A 150 -13.07 3.77 -7.06
CA GLN A 150 -14.43 3.43 -7.45
C GLN A 150 -14.79 2.01 -7.03
N THR A 151 -13.90 1.05 -7.26
CA THR A 151 -14.18 -0.35 -6.95
C THR A 151 -14.21 -0.58 -5.44
N PHE A 152 -13.29 0.01 -4.68
CA PHE A 152 -13.34 -0.04 -3.22
C PHE A 152 -14.67 0.51 -2.68
N ALA A 153 -15.09 1.68 -3.16
CA ALA A 153 -16.35 2.29 -2.74
C ALA A 153 -17.57 1.44 -3.08
N THR A 154 -17.54 0.76 -4.23
CA THR A 154 -18.62 -0.13 -4.67
C THR A 154 -18.64 -1.42 -3.86
N SER A 155 -17.48 -2.01 -3.54
CA SER A 155 -17.36 -3.26 -2.78
C SER A 155 -17.62 -3.10 -1.29
N PHE A 156 -17.19 -1.99 -0.68
CA PHE A 156 -17.21 -1.79 0.78
C PHE A 156 -18.14 -0.65 1.24
N GLY A 157 -18.79 0.08 0.34
CA GLY A 157 -19.78 1.11 0.69
C GLY A 157 -19.21 2.39 1.30
N ARG A 158 -17.90 2.63 1.19
CA ARG A 158 -17.22 3.84 1.69
C ARG A 158 -16.00 4.21 0.85
N ALA A 159 -15.52 5.45 0.98
CA ALA A 159 -14.25 5.84 0.36
C ALA A 159 -13.07 5.03 0.95
N PRO A 160 -12.07 4.64 0.13
CA PRO A 160 -10.83 4.06 0.64
C PRO A 160 -9.95 5.11 1.30
N VAL A 161 -8.99 4.63 2.08
CA VAL A 161 -7.82 5.40 2.47
C VAL A 161 -6.87 5.47 1.27
N THR A 162 -6.35 6.66 0.99
CA THR A 162 -5.35 6.86 -0.05
C THR A 162 -3.96 7.05 0.56
N PRO A 163 -2.90 6.62 -0.13
CA PRO A 163 -1.52 6.94 0.23
C PRO A 163 -1.34 8.44 0.48
N CYS A 164 -0.43 8.78 1.39
CA CYS A 164 -0.11 10.18 1.70
C CYS A 164 1.40 10.39 1.73
N ARG A 165 1.83 11.63 1.49
CA ARG A 165 3.24 12.00 1.49
C ARG A 165 3.80 11.92 2.90
N LEU A 166 5.10 11.66 3.00
CA LEU A 166 5.79 11.69 4.29
C LEU A 166 5.68 13.07 4.96
N PRO A 167 5.41 13.12 6.28
CA PRO A 167 5.36 14.37 7.02
C PRO A 167 6.75 15.03 7.06
N TYR A 168 6.78 16.35 7.29
CA TYR A 168 8.02 17.13 7.27
C TYR A 168 9.10 16.58 8.22
N ARG A 169 8.73 16.28 9.47
CA ARG A 169 9.67 15.74 10.49
C ARG A 169 10.35 14.45 10.03
N ALA A 170 9.59 13.53 9.44
CA ALA A 170 10.13 12.27 8.91
C ALA A 170 11.17 12.51 7.81
N ARG A 171 10.99 13.54 6.97
CA ARG A 171 11.91 13.86 5.86
C ARG A 171 13.22 14.51 6.30
N ILE A 172 13.24 15.19 7.46
CA ILE A 172 14.41 15.96 7.91
C ILE A 172 15.25 15.26 8.98
N ARG A 173 14.72 14.22 9.63
CA ARG A 173 15.48 13.46 10.64
C ARG A 173 16.52 12.55 9.96
N GLU A 174 17.59 12.26 10.67
CA GLU A 174 18.74 11.50 10.12
C GLU A 174 18.44 10.01 9.89
N GLN A 175 17.59 9.42 10.74
CA GLN A 175 17.31 7.99 10.71
C GLN A 175 15.80 7.70 10.62
N PRO A 176 15.38 6.56 10.05
CA PRO A 176 14.01 6.11 10.12
C PRO A 176 13.59 5.91 11.57
N ALA A 177 12.37 6.31 11.91
CA ALA A 177 11.79 5.98 13.22
C ALA A 177 11.07 4.65 13.10
N ARG A 178 11.19 3.83 14.14
CA ARG A 178 10.36 2.64 14.30
C ARG A 178 8.89 3.03 14.34
N SER A 179 8.05 2.15 13.81
CA SER A 179 6.61 2.23 13.97
C SER A 179 6.26 2.29 15.45
N PHE A 180 5.24 3.08 15.78
CA PHE A 180 4.78 3.25 17.17
C PHE A 180 4.24 1.94 17.77
N GLY A 181 3.90 0.95 16.95
CA GLY A 181 3.46 -0.39 17.36
C GLY A 181 4.56 -1.46 17.41
N SER A 182 5.82 -1.12 17.10
CA SER A 182 6.93 -2.08 17.09
C SER A 182 7.27 -2.53 18.51
N LEU A 183 6.83 -3.74 18.87
CA LEU A 183 7.15 -4.42 20.12
C LEU A 183 8.50 -5.13 19.99
N THR A 184 9.60 -4.39 20.09
CA THR A 184 10.86 -4.99 20.56
C THR A 184 11.41 -4.14 21.68
N GLU A 185 11.52 -4.76 22.85
CA GLU A 185 12.22 -4.20 24.01
C GLU A 185 13.62 -3.79 23.57
N ASP A 186 13.95 -2.51 23.71
CA ASP A 186 15.33 -2.07 23.67
C ASP A 186 16.04 -2.68 24.88
N ASN A 187 16.81 -3.75 24.65
CA ASN A 187 17.77 -4.31 25.59
C ASN A 187 19.01 -3.43 25.68
#